data_AF-A0A8J6G5M6-F1
#
_entry.id   AF-A0A8J6G5M6-F1
#
_cell.length_a   1.000
_cell.length_b   1.000
_cell.length_c   1.000
_cell.angle_alpha   90.00
_cell.angle_beta   90.00
_cell.angle_gamma   90.00
#
_symmetry.space_group_name_H-M   'P 1'
#
loop_
_entity.id
_entity.type
_entity.pdbx_description
1 polymer ?
#
loop_
_entity_poly.entity_id
_entity_poly.type
_entity_poly.pdbx_seq_one_letter_code
_entity_poly.pdbx_strand_id
1 'polypeptide(L)'
;IERRLDTVRSMCHHSHKRLLACFQGQHGTDAERRHKKLPLTALAQNLQEASAQLEESLLGKMLETCGDAENQLALELSQHEVFVEKEIVDPLYGIAEVEIPNIQKQRKQLARLVLDWDSVRARWNQAHKSSGTNFQGLPSKIDTLKEEMDEAGNKVEQCKDQLAADMYNFMAKEGEYGRFFVTLLEAQADYHRKALAVLEKALPEMRAHQDKWAEKPAFGTPLEEHLKRSGREIALPIEACVMLLLETGMKEEGLFRIGAGASKLKKLKAALDCSTSHLDEFYSDPHAVAGALKSYLWELPEPLMTFNLYEEWTQVARYLIKFLAKLAQTSDVNKMTPSNIAIVLGPNLLWAKQEGTLAEIAAATSVHVVAVIEPIIQHADWFFPGGNHGYRLID
;
A
#
# COMPACT_ATOMS: atom_id res chain seq x y z
N ILE A 1 17.05 -5.71 -53.85
CA ILE A 1 15.81 -6.08 -53.12
C ILE A 1 16.00 -7.43 -52.39
N GLU A 2 16.49 -8.48 -53.05
CA GLU A 2 16.65 -9.81 -52.42
C GLU A 2 17.51 -9.85 -51.15
N ARG A 3 18.72 -9.27 -51.14
CA ARG A 3 19.55 -9.21 -49.92
C ARG A 3 18.84 -8.50 -48.76
N ARG A 4 17.95 -7.56 -49.07
CA ARG A 4 17.15 -6.84 -48.08
C ARG A 4 16.06 -7.74 -47.49
N LEU A 5 15.40 -8.57 -48.31
CA LEU A 5 14.42 -9.55 -47.84
C LEU A 5 15.02 -10.52 -46.82
N ASP A 6 16.21 -11.08 -47.10
CA ASP A 6 16.87 -12.00 -46.17
C ASP A 6 17.25 -11.31 -44.84
N THR A 7 17.66 -10.05 -44.91
CA THR A 7 17.98 -9.22 -43.73
C THR A 7 16.73 -8.93 -42.91
N VAL A 8 15.64 -8.51 -43.55
CA VAL A 8 14.35 -8.22 -42.88
C VAL A 8 13.78 -9.49 -42.25
N ARG A 9 13.84 -10.63 -42.95
CA ARG A 9 13.41 -11.92 -42.40
C ARG A 9 14.13 -12.27 -41.12
N SER A 10 15.47 -12.19 -41.14
CA SER A 10 16.29 -12.46 -39.97
C SER A 10 15.94 -11.51 -38.82
N MET A 11 15.79 -10.21 -39.11
CA MET A 11 15.40 -9.22 -38.11
C MET A 11 14.04 -9.55 -37.49
N CYS A 12 12.99 -9.76 -38.30
CA CYS A 12 11.65 -10.09 -37.82
C CYS A 12 11.65 -11.35 -36.96
N HIS A 13 12.36 -12.41 -37.40
CA HIS A 13 12.47 -13.65 -36.64
C HIS A 13 13.16 -13.45 -35.27
N HIS A 14 14.26 -12.70 -35.23
CA HIS A 14 14.98 -12.40 -33.99
C HIS A 14 14.14 -11.51 -33.07
N SER A 15 13.52 -10.46 -33.60
CA SER A 15 12.67 -9.54 -32.84
C SER A 15 11.47 -10.26 -32.24
N HIS A 16 10.77 -11.08 -33.02
CA HIS A 16 9.68 -11.94 -32.55
C HIS A 16 10.12 -12.81 -31.36
N LYS A 17 11.22 -13.55 -31.52
CA LYS A 17 11.73 -14.45 -30.48
C LYS A 17 12.14 -13.71 -29.20
N ARG A 18 12.74 -12.52 -29.34
CA ARG A 18 13.19 -11.72 -28.19
C ARG A 18 12.03 -11.04 -27.48
N LEU A 19 11.04 -10.52 -28.20
CA LEU A 19 9.84 -9.94 -27.62
C LEU A 19 9.03 -10.98 -26.83
N LEU A 20 8.87 -12.19 -27.36
CA LEU A 20 8.24 -13.30 -26.62
C LEU A 20 8.97 -13.62 -25.31
N ALA A 21 10.30 -13.54 -25.30
CA ALA A 21 11.09 -13.78 -24.10
C ALA A 21 10.97 -12.65 -23.06
N CYS A 22 10.44 -11.48 -23.44
CA CYS A 22 10.14 -10.39 -22.50
C CYS A 22 8.79 -10.56 -21.79
N PHE A 23 7.90 -11.42 -22.30
CA PHE A 23 6.62 -11.68 -21.65
C PHE A 23 6.79 -12.55 -20.41
N GLN A 24 6.09 -12.19 -19.35
CA GLN A 24 5.94 -12.96 -18.14
C GLN A 24 4.75 -13.91 -18.22
N GLY A 25 3.72 -13.55 -19.01
CA GLY A 25 2.55 -14.35 -19.25
C GLY A 25 2.75 -15.45 -20.30
N GLN A 26 1.85 -16.45 -20.29
CA GLN A 26 1.86 -17.51 -21.29
C GLN A 26 1.37 -16.97 -22.65
N HIS A 27 2.21 -17.10 -23.67
CA HIS A 27 1.88 -16.76 -25.06
C HIS A 27 0.63 -17.52 -25.57
N GLY A 28 -0.20 -16.86 -26.40
CA GLY A 28 -1.40 -17.43 -27.00
C GLY A 28 -2.62 -17.51 -26.07
N THR A 29 -2.54 -16.89 -24.88
CA THR A 29 -3.66 -16.82 -23.94
C THR A 29 -4.32 -15.45 -23.93
N ASP A 30 -5.62 -15.38 -23.67
CA ASP A 30 -6.32 -14.12 -23.44
C ASP A 30 -5.84 -13.42 -22.16
N ALA A 31 -6.20 -12.14 -22.01
CA ALA A 31 -5.74 -11.30 -20.90
C ALA A 31 -6.19 -11.85 -19.54
N GLU A 32 -7.36 -12.48 -19.47
CA GLU A 32 -7.93 -12.99 -18.22
C GLU A 32 -7.19 -14.25 -17.73
N ARG A 33 -6.93 -15.20 -18.63
CA ARG A 33 -6.17 -16.41 -18.34
C ARG A 33 -4.72 -16.08 -18.03
N ARG A 34 -4.14 -15.10 -18.72
CA ARG A 34 -2.79 -14.62 -18.48
C ARG A 34 -2.66 -13.98 -17.11
N HIS A 35 -3.57 -13.07 -16.79
CA HIS A 35 -3.67 -12.44 -15.48
C HIS A 35 -3.66 -13.47 -14.34
N LYS A 36 -4.50 -14.50 -14.40
CA LYS A 36 -4.57 -15.54 -13.36
C LYS A 36 -3.27 -16.35 -13.16
N LYS A 37 -2.38 -16.39 -14.15
CA LYS A 37 -1.13 -17.16 -14.09
C LYS A 37 0.11 -16.32 -13.80
N LEU A 38 -0.02 -14.99 -13.75
CA LEU A 38 1.11 -14.12 -13.44
C LEU A 38 1.57 -14.32 -11.99
N PRO A 39 2.89 -14.36 -11.71
CA PRO A 39 3.40 -14.42 -10.34
C PRO A 39 2.89 -13.28 -9.45
N LEU A 40 2.65 -12.11 -10.06
CA LEU A 40 2.14 -10.93 -9.37
C LEU A 40 0.71 -11.15 -8.83
N THR A 41 -0.14 -11.84 -9.58
CA THR A 41 -1.49 -12.22 -9.14
C THR A 41 -1.46 -13.21 -7.99
N ALA A 42 -0.50 -14.15 -8.00
CA ALA A 42 -0.32 -15.08 -6.89
C ALA A 42 0.15 -14.35 -5.61
N LEU A 43 1.04 -13.37 -5.74
CA LEU A 43 1.43 -12.50 -4.62
C LEU A 43 0.21 -11.72 -4.09
N ALA A 44 -0.56 -11.09 -4.97
CA ALA A 44 -1.76 -10.35 -4.60
C ALA A 44 -2.76 -11.19 -3.81
N GLN A 45 -3.03 -12.42 -4.27
CA GLN A 45 -3.91 -13.37 -3.57
C GLN A 45 -3.37 -13.71 -2.18
N ASN A 46 -2.07 -14.00 -2.06
CA ASN A 46 -1.48 -14.29 -0.76
C ASN A 46 -1.57 -13.11 0.22
N LEU A 47 -1.39 -11.88 -0.25
CA LEU A 47 -1.54 -10.67 0.56
C LEU A 47 -2.99 -10.47 1.03
N GLN A 48 -3.97 -10.72 0.15
CA GLN A 48 -5.39 -10.63 0.53
C GLN A 48 -5.81 -11.73 1.52
N GLU A 49 -5.37 -12.96 1.31
CA GLU A 49 -5.61 -14.07 2.24
C GLU A 49 -5.00 -13.79 3.62
N ALA A 50 -3.77 -13.26 3.65
CA ALA A 50 -3.11 -12.87 4.90
C ALA A 50 -3.83 -11.70 5.59
N SER A 51 -4.33 -10.73 4.83
CA SER A 51 -5.14 -9.63 5.36
C SER A 51 -6.40 -10.14 6.07
N ALA A 52 -7.12 -11.07 5.44
CA ALA A 52 -8.34 -11.66 6.01
C ALA A 52 -8.09 -12.40 7.32
N GLN A 53 -6.88 -12.93 7.55
CA GLN A 53 -6.51 -13.59 8.80
C GLN A 53 -6.13 -12.61 9.93
N LEU A 54 -5.77 -11.38 9.61
CA LEU A 54 -5.21 -10.38 10.54
C LEU A 54 -6.27 -9.33 10.97
N GLU A 55 -7.53 -9.75 11.08
CA GLU A 55 -8.74 -8.93 11.37
C GLU A 55 -8.50 -7.62 12.14
N GLU A 56 -9.02 -6.51 11.61
CA GLU A 56 -8.93 -5.14 12.15
C GLU A 56 -7.55 -4.68 12.66
N SER A 57 -6.45 -5.09 12.03
CA SER A 57 -5.11 -4.55 12.31
C SER A 57 -4.60 -3.58 11.23
N LEU A 58 -3.68 -2.68 11.59
CA LEU A 58 -2.93 -1.89 10.61
C LEU A 58 -2.28 -2.80 9.56
N LEU A 59 -1.65 -3.89 10.00
CA LEU A 59 -0.97 -4.81 9.09
C LEU A 59 -1.97 -5.46 8.11
N GLY A 60 -3.16 -5.86 8.58
CA GLY A 60 -4.24 -6.35 7.74
C GLY A 60 -4.63 -5.31 6.68
N LYS A 61 -4.89 -4.06 7.09
CA LYS A 61 -5.21 -2.96 6.17
C LYS A 61 -4.10 -2.68 5.16
N MET A 62 -2.82 -2.72 5.58
CA MET A 62 -1.67 -2.56 4.68
C MET A 62 -1.62 -3.65 3.63
N LEU A 63 -1.82 -4.91 4.05
CA LEU A 63 -1.80 -6.07 3.16
C LEU A 63 -2.99 -6.07 2.18
N GLU A 64 -4.17 -5.62 2.62
CA GLU A 64 -5.37 -5.44 1.78
C GLU A 64 -5.07 -4.47 0.63
N THR A 65 -4.69 -3.23 0.95
CA THR A 65 -4.42 -2.19 -0.06
C THR A 65 -3.27 -2.59 -1.00
N CYS A 66 -2.21 -3.22 -0.45
CA CYS A 66 -1.09 -3.70 -1.25
C CYS A 66 -1.52 -4.84 -2.20
N GLY A 67 -2.29 -5.81 -1.70
CA GLY A 67 -2.81 -6.92 -2.50
C GLY A 67 -3.70 -6.43 -3.65
N ASP A 68 -4.59 -5.47 -3.39
CA ASP A 68 -5.40 -4.84 -4.44
C ASP A 68 -4.56 -4.14 -5.50
N ALA A 69 -3.54 -3.38 -5.09
CA ALA A 69 -2.64 -2.69 -6.01
C ALA A 69 -1.86 -3.67 -6.89
N GLU A 70 -1.28 -4.72 -6.30
CA GLU A 70 -0.54 -5.75 -7.04
C GLU A 70 -1.45 -6.50 -8.03
N ASN A 71 -2.71 -6.76 -7.66
CA ASN A 71 -3.67 -7.38 -8.57
C ASN A 71 -3.99 -6.48 -9.78
N GLN A 72 -4.16 -5.18 -9.55
CA GLN A 72 -4.38 -4.21 -10.64
C GLN A 72 -3.15 -4.09 -11.54
N LEU A 73 -1.94 -4.06 -10.98
CA LEU A 73 -0.69 -4.07 -11.76
C LEU A 73 -0.58 -5.32 -12.64
N ALA A 74 -0.99 -6.48 -12.12
CA ALA A 74 -0.99 -7.72 -12.88
C ALA A 74 -2.00 -7.69 -14.04
N LEU A 75 -3.13 -7.00 -13.87
CA LEU A 75 -4.12 -6.79 -14.94
C LEU A 75 -3.58 -5.87 -16.03
N GLU A 76 -2.94 -4.76 -15.67
CA GLU A 76 -2.31 -3.84 -16.63
C GLU A 76 -1.20 -4.55 -17.44
N LEU A 77 -0.38 -5.37 -16.78
CA LEU A 77 0.65 -6.17 -17.45
C LEU A 77 0.04 -7.18 -18.42
N SER A 78 -1.02 -7.89 -18.02
CA SER A 78 -1.64 -8.90 -18.89
C SER A 78 -2.27 -8.27 -20.14
N GLN A 79 -2.90 -7.11 -20.01
CA GLN A 79 -3.46 -6.36 -21.14
C GLN A 79 -2.38 -5.85 -22.09
N HIS A 80 -1.29 -5.29 -21.54
CA HIS A 80 -0.15 -4.83 -22.32
C HIS A 80 0.47 -5.97 -23.15
N GLU A 81 0.75 -7.11 -22.52
CA GLU A 81 1.36 -8.24 -23.23
C GLU A 81 0.44 -8.80 -24.31
N VAL A 82 -0.88 -8.88 -24.08
CA VAL A 82 -1.84 -9.34 -25.11
C VAL A 82 -1.90 -8.37 -26.29
N PHE A 83 -1.83 -7.07 -26.03
CA PHE A 83 -1.79 -6.07 -27.08
C PHE A 83 -0.51 -6.17 -27.92
N VAL A 84 0.65 -6.24 -27.25
CA VAL A 84 1.95 -6.38 -27.94
C VAL A 84 2.02 -7.68 -28.73
N GLU A 85 1.44 -8.76 -28.20
CA GLU A 85 1.34 -10.05 -28.90
C GLU A 85 0.61 -9.90 -30.25
N LYS A 86 -0.61 -9.38 -30.22
CA LYS A 86 -1.48 -9.31 -31.40
C LYS A 86 -1.02 -8.28 -32.43
N GLU A 87 -0.61 -7.11 -31.98
CA GLU A 87 -0.34 -5.98 -32.87
C GLU A 87 1.09 -5.95 -33.41
N ILE A 88 2.01 -6.70 -32.79
CA ILE A 88 3.44 -6.63 -33.11
C ILE A 88 4.04 -8.02 -33.30
N VAL A 89 3.93 -8.90 -32.30
CA VAL A 89 4.59 -10.22 -32.33
C VAL A 89 4.02 -11.09 -33.45
N ASP A 90 2.70 -11.22 -33.53
CA ASP A 90 2.02 -12.03 -34.55
C ASP A 90 2.29 -11.53 -35.99
N PRO A 91 2.22 -10.21 -36.30
CA PRO A 91 2.64 -9.67 -37.59
C PRO A 91 4.12 -9.93 -37.93
N LEU A 92 5.03 -9.77 -36.97
CA LEU A 92 6.46 -10.05 -37.19
C LEU A 92 6.70 -11.53 -37.52
N TYR A 93 5.97 -12.44 -36.86
CA TYR A 93 5.98 -13.86 -37.19
C TYR A 93 5.47 -14.11 -38.62
N GLY A 94 4.35 -13.50 -38.99
CA GLY A 94 3.77 -13.59 -40.34
C GLY A 94 4.76 -13.17 -41.44
N ILE A 95 5.50 -12.09 -41.23
CA ILE A 95 6.53 -11.63 -42.17
C ILE A 95 7.68 -12.64 -42.28
N ALA A 96 8.18 -13.13 -41.14
CA ALA A 96 9.35 -14.00 -41.08
C ALA A 96 9.09 -15.42 -41.60
N GLU A 97 7.90 -15.96 -41.33
CA GLU A 97 7.57 -17.37 -41.58
C GLU A 97 6.56 -17.60 -42.71
N VAL A 98 5.84 -16.56 -43.17
CA VAL A 98 4.83 -16.69 -44.25
C VAL A 98 5.19 -15.85 -45.46
N GLU A 99 5.23 -14.52 -45.33
CA GLU A 99 5.37 -13.61 -46.48
C GLU A 99 6.71 -13.78 -47.22
N ILE A 100 7.84 -13.66 -46.50
CA ILE A 100 9.16 -13.75 -47.13
C ILE A 100 9.46 -15.17 -47.66
N PRO A 101 9.15 -16.26 -46.94
CA PRO A 101 9.29 -17.62 -47.48
C PRO A 101 8.48 -17.86 -48.76
N ASN A 102 7.30 -17.27 -48.91
CA ASN A 102 6.50 -17.39 -50.14
C ASN A 102 7.18 -16.72 -51.34
N ILE A 103 7.74 -15.51 -51.15
CA ILE A 103 8.54 -14.82 -52.18
C ILE A 103 9.79 -15.65 -52.54
N GLN A 104 10.48 -16.20 -51.54
CA GLN A 104 11.63 -17.07 -51.75
C GLN A 104 11.27 -18.37 -52.50
N LYS A 105 10.07 -18.93 -52.30
CA LYS A 105 9.56 -20.11 -53.02
C LYS A 105 9.31 -19.80 -54.49
N GLN A 106 8.67 -18.67 -54.80
CA GLN A 106 8.49 -18.24 -56.19
C GLN A 106 9.81 -18.01 -56.91
N ARG A 107 10.82 -17.44 -56.23
CA ARG A 107 12.17 -17.31 -56.79
C ARG A 107 12.78 -18.66 -57.17
N LYS A 108 12.66 -19.67 -56.29
CA LYS A 108 13.13 -21.03 -56.60
C LYS A 108 12.36 -21.63 -57.78
N GLN A 109 11.07 -21.35 -57.90
CA GLN A 109 10.26 -21.77 -59.05
C GLN A 109 10.73 -21.09 -60.35
N LEU A 110 11.00 -19.79 -60.33
CA LEU A 110 11.55 -19.08 -61.48
C LEU A 110 12.88 -19.69 -61.93
N ALA A 111 13.80 -19.97 -61.00
CA ALA A 111 15.07 -20.62 -61.33
C ALA A 111 14.89 -21.99 -62.01
N ARG A 112 13.89 -22.76 -61.58
CA ARG A 112 13.54 -24.05 -62.23
C ARG A 112 12.98 -23.84 -63.63
N LEU A 113 12.04 -22.91 -63.80
CA LEU A 113 11.43 -22.61 -65.12
C LEU A 113 12.48 -22.11 -66.13
N VAL A 114 13.46 -21.33 -65.68
CA VAL A 114 14.58 -20.88 -66.53
C VAL A 114 15.41 -22.08 -67.03
N LEU A 115 15.75 -23.03 -66.15
CA LEU A 115 16.46 -24.25 -66.54
C LEU A 115 15.64 -25.12 -67.52
N ASP A 116 14.34 -25.25 -67.28
CA ASP A 116 13.44 -26.00 -68.16
C ASP A 116 13.37 -25.35 -69.55
N TRP A 117 13.26 -24.02 -69.61
CA TRP A 117 13.29 -23.27 -70.85
C TRP A 117 14.64 -23.35 -71.57
N ASP A 118 15.75 -23.22 -70.87
CA ASP A 118 17.10 -23.38 -71.45
C ASP A 118 17.29 -24.78 -72.06
N SER A 119 16.74 -25.81 -71.42
CA SER A 119 16.72 -27.18 -71.91
C SER A 119 15.89 -27.35 -73.19
N VAL A 120 14.67 -26.81 -73.23
CA VAL A 120 13.81 -26.83 -74.44
C VAL A 120 14.45 -26.04 -75.58
N ARG A 121 15.00 -24.85 -75.28
CA ARG A 121 15.74 -24.01 -76.21
C ARG A 121 16.97 -24.72 -76.78
N ALA A 122 17.75 -25.43 -75.97
CA ALA A 122 18.89 -26.19 -76.43
C ALA A 122 18.48 -27.32 -77.39
N ARG A 123 17.41 -28.06 -77.07
CA ARG A 123 16.83 -29.11 -77.93
C ARG A 123 16.34 -28.55 -79.26
N TRP A 124 15.64 -27.41 -79.24
CA TRP A 124 15.20 -26.71 -80.45
C TRP A 124 16.38 -26.25 -81.32
N ASN A 125 17.38 -25.59 -80.72
CA ASN A 125 18.59 -25.15 -81.42
C ASN A 125 19.35 -26.31 -82.07
N GLN A 126 19.43 -27.46 -81.40
CA GLN A 126 20.07 -28.65 -81.93
C GLN A 126 19.29 -29.22 -83.13
N ALA A 127 17.96 -29.35 -83.01
CA ALA A 127 17.09 -29.81 -84.08
C ALA A 127 17.11 -28.87 -85.31
N HIS A 128 17.19 -27.56 -85.06
CA HIS A 128 17.26 -26.53 -86.11
C HIS A 128 18.59 -26.57 -86.87
N LYS A 129 19.73 -26.76 -86.17
CA LYS A 129 21.06 -26.90 -86.81
C LYS A 129 21.21 -28.18 -87.62
N SER A 130 20.61 -29.29 -87.18
CA SER A 130 20.68 -30.58 -87.90
C SER A 130 19.89 -30.62 -89.22
N SER A 131 18.96 -29.70 -89.44
CA SER A 131 18.19 -29.61 -90.70
C SER A 131 18.99 -29.09 -91.89
N GLY A 132 20.16 -28.48 -91.66
CA GLY A 132 21.02 -27.97 -92.74
C GLY A 132 21.90 -29.03 -93.42
N THR A 133 22.06 -30.21 -92.82
CA THR A 133 23.07 -31.21 -93.26
C THR A 133 22.51 -32.56 -93.71
N ASN A 134 21.24 -32.88 -93.46
CA ASN A 134 20.59 -34.10 -93.97
C ASN A 134 19.13 -33.82 -94.34
N PHE A 135 18.80 -34.02 -95.62
CA PHE A 135 17.48 -33.77 -96.22
C PHE A 135 16.45 -34.83 -95.81
N GLN A 136 16.12 -34.91 -94.51
CA GLN A 136 15.02 -35.73 -93.98
C GLN A 136 14.60 -35.35 -92.54
N GLY A 137 14.75 -34.07 -92.13
CA GLY A 137 14.12 -33.57 -90.91
C GLY A 137 12.67 -33.15 -91.18
N LEU A 138 11.69 -33.78 -90.53
CA LEU A 138 10.27 -33.38 -90.63
C LEU A 138 10.11 -31.92 -90.11
N PRO A 139 9.64 -30.96 -90.93
CA PRO A 139 9.40 -29.58 -90.51
C PRO A 139 8.50 -29.47 -89.28
N SER A 140 7.49 -30.35 -89.19
CA SER A 140 6.52 -30.39 -88.10
C SER A 140 7.14 -30.56 -86.72
N LYS A 141 8.23 -31.33 -86.57
CA LYS A 141 8.88 -31.57 -85.28
C LYS A 141 9.65 -30.34 -84.76
N ILE A 142 10.16 -29.51 -85.68
CA ILE A 142 10.87 -28.27 -85.33
C ILE A 142 9.86 -27.21 -84.91
N ASP A 143 8.72 -27.16 -85.57
CA ASP A 143 7.62 -26.25 -85.22
C ASP A 143 7.02 -26.60 -83.85
N THR A 144 6.81 -27.88 -83.53
CA THR A 144 6.35 -28.28 -82.19
C THR A 144 7.36 -27.90 -81.09
N LEU A 145 8.65 -28.11 -81.32
CA LEU A 145 9.70 -27.71 -80.37
C LEU A 145 9.80 -26.18 -80.21
N LYS A 146 9.44 -25.42 -81.25
CA LYS A 146 9.37 -23.96 -81.19
C LYS A 146 8.18 -23.50 -80.33
N GLU A 147 7.01 -24.10 -80.52
CA GLU A 147 5.82 -23.84 -79.70
C GLU A 147 6.08 -24.17 -78.21
N GLU A 148 6.70 -25.33 -77.92
CA GLU A 148 7.10 -25.70 -76.57
C GLU A 148 8.11 -24.72 -75.95
N MET A 149 9.06 -24.22 -76.76
CA MET A 149 10.03 -23.22 -76.32
C MET A 149 9.36 -21.88 -76.00
N ASP A 150 8.45 -21.42 -76.85
CA ASP A 150 7.72 -20.17 -76.68
C ASP A 150 6.77 -20.26 -75.46
N GLU A 151 6.11 -21.41 -75.25
CA GLU A 151 5.28 -21.65 -74.06
C GLU A 151 6.10 -21.66 -72.76
N ALA A 152 7.26 -22.34 -72.75
CA ALA A 152 8.18 -22.32 -71.62
C ALA A 152 8.73 -20.90 -71.35
N GLY A 153 9.00 -20.13 -72.40
CA GLY A 153 9.43 -18.74 -72.30
C GLY A 153 8.37 -17.83 -71.70
N ASN A 154 7.11 -17.99 -72.13
CA ASN A 154 5.97 -17.27 -71.56
C ASN A 154 5.78 -17.58 -70.07
N LYS A 155 5.96 -18.85 -69.65
CA LYS A 155 5.91 -19.24 -68.23
C LYS A 155 7.02 -18.60 -67.39
N VAL A 156 8.23 -18.47 -67.95
CA VAL A 156 9.35 -17.77 -67.29
C VAL A 156 9.01 -16.30 -67.07
N GLU A 157 8.56 -15.59 -68.11
CA GLU A 157 8.24 -14.16 -68.00
C GLU A 157 7.06 -13.92 -67.05
N GLN A 158 6.00 -14.72 -67.09
CA GLN A 158 4.89 -14.62 -66.12
C GLN A 158 5.35 -14.81 -64.67
N CYS A 159 6.19 -15.82 -64.41
CA CYS A 159 6.70 -16.08 -63.07
C CYS A 159 7.63 -14.94 -62.59
N LYS A 160 8.41 -14.35 -63.50
CA LYS A 160 9.29 -13.22 -63.24
C LYS A 160 8.51 -11.94 -62.93
N ASP A 161 7.47 -11.65 -63.68
CA ASP A 161 6.60 -10.49 -63.45
C ASP A 161 5.85 -10.62 -62.11
N GLN A 162 5.33 -11.82 -61.80
CA GLN A 162 4.68 -12.07 -60.51
C GLN A 162 5.67 -11.91 -59.34
N LEU A 163 6.87 -12.47 -59.45
CA LEU A 163 7.90 -12.33 -58.43
C LEU A 163 8.29 -10.85 -58.23
N ALA A 164 8.44 -10.10 -59.32
CA ALA A 164 8.75 -8.68 -59.25
C ALA A 164 7.61 -7.90 -58.56
N ALA A 165 6.35 -8.18 -58.90
CA ALA A 165 5.18 -7.56 -58.26
C ALA A 165 5.15 -7.85 -56.76
N ASP A 166 5.35 -9.10 -56.34
CA ASP A 166 5.37 -9.48 -54.93
C ASP A 166 6.52 -8.81 -54.17
N MET A 167 7.69 -8.70 -54.79
CA MET A 167 8.84 -7.99 -54.23
C MET A 167 8.58 -6.48 -54.08
N TYR A 168 7.94 -5.83 -55.06
CA TYR A 168 7.58 -4.42 -54.96
C TYR A 168 6.48 -4.17 -53.93
N ASN A 169 5.47 -5.03 -53.88
CA ASN A 169 4.41 -4.95 -52.87
C ASN A 169 4.97 -5.08 -51.45
N PHE A 170 5.90 -6.00 -51.22
CA PHE A 170 6.60 -6.11 -49.94
C PHE A 170 7.37 -4.85 -49.59
N MET A 171 8.12 -4.30 -50.55
CA MET A 171 8.89 -3.07 -50.35
C MET A 171 7.99 -1.86 -50.05
N ALA A 172 6.80 -1.79 -50.66
CA ALA A 172 5.85 -0.72 -50.43
C ALA A 172 5.29 -0.71 -49.00
N LYS A 173 5.20 -1.88 -48.35
CA LYS A 173 4.75 -2.03 -46.96
C LYS A 173 5.82 -1.75 -45.90
N GLU A 174 7.04 -1.40 -46.30
CA GLU A 174 8.13 -1.17 -45.36
C GLU A 174 7.83 -0.08 -44.32
N GLY A 175 7.08 0.96 -44.71
CA GLY A 175 6.61 1.98 -43.79
C GLY A 175 5.64 1.44 -42.73
N GLU A 176 4.81 0.45 -43.07
CA GLU A 176 3.91 -0.23 -42.14
C GLU A 176 4.70 -1.09 -41.15
N TYR A 177 5.73 -1.80 -41.62
CA TYR A 177 6.60 -2.59 -40.75
C TYR A 177 7.38 -1.73 -39.76
N GLY A 178 7.82 -0.54 -40.16
CA GLY A 178 8.44 0.43 -39.27
C GLY A 178 7.49 0.89 -38.16
N ARG A 179 6.18 0.94 -38.43
CA ARG A 179 5.15 1.38 -37.49
C ARG A 179 5.02 0.44 -36.30
N PHE A 180 5.30 -0.85 -36.45
CA PHE A 180 5.28 -1.81 -35.34
C PHE A 180 6.20 -1.41 -34.18
N PHE A 181 7.37 -0.85 -34.48
CA PHE A 181 8.32 -0.41 -33.45
C PHE A 181 7.87 0.88 -32.76
N VAL A 182 7.13 1.75 -33.47
CA VAL A 182 6.49 2.92 -32.87
C VAL A 182 5.38 2.47 -31.93
N THR A 183 4.48 1.60 -32.41
CA THR A 183 3.39 1.02 -31.60
C THR A 183 3.91 0.29 -30.37
N LEU A 184 5.05 -0.40 -30.48
CA LEU A 184 5.70 -1.06 -29.33
C LEU A 184 6.06 -0.06 -28.23
N LEU A 185 6.76 1.03 -28.59
CA LEU A 185 7.18 2.04 -27.63
C LEU A 185 5.98 2.82 -27.06
N GLU A 186 4.97 3.10 -27.88
CA GLU A 186 3.72 3.72 -27.42
C GLU A 186 2.98 2.83 -26.42
N ALA A 187 2.85 1.53 -26.70
CA ALA A 187 2.22 0.57 -25.81
C ALA A 187 2.99 0.40 -24.48
N GLN A 188 4.33 0.40 -24.53
CA GLN A 188 5.17 0.37 -23.32
C GLN A 188 5.00 1.63 -22.48
N ALA A 189 5.00 2.80 -23.11
CA ALA A 189 4.80 4.07 -22.42
C ALA A 189 3.41 4.15 -21.76
N ASP A 190 2.37 3.67 -22.45
CA ASP A 190 1.00 3.61 -21.91
C ASP A 190 0.92 2.66 -20.70
N TYR A 191 1.47 1.44 -20.83
CA TYR A 191 1.53 0.47 -19.73
C TYR A 191 2.22 1.06 -18.49
N HIS A 192 3.41 1.63 -18.64
CA HIS A 192 4.13 2.21 -17.50
C HIS A 192 3.37 3.38 -16.87
N ARG A 193 2.67 4.19 -17.66
CA ARG A 193 1.83 5.28 -17.14
C ARG A 193 0.66 4.74 -16.30
N LYS A 194 -0.04 3.72 -16.79
CA LYS A 194 -1.15 3.09 -16.08
C LYS A 194 -0.68 2.38 -14.80
N ALA A 195 0.43 1.65 -14.86
CA ALA A 195 1.04 1.03 -13.70
C ALA A 195 1.45 2.06 -12.64
N LEU A 196 2.05 3.18 -13.05
CA LEU A 196 2.38 4.28 -12.14
C LEU A 196 1.11 4.87 -11.49
N ALA A 197 0.04 5.08 -12.25
CA ALA A 197 -1.22 5.62 -11.72
C ALA A 197 -1.84 4.71 -10.63
N VAL A 198 -1.70 3.39 -10.75
CA VAL A 198 -2.11 2.43 -9.70
C VAL A 198 -1.31 2.67 -8.42
N LEU A 199 0.02 2.81 -8.53
CA LEU A 199 0.90 3.04 -7.39
C LEU A 199 0.69 4.42 -6.74
N GLU A 200 0.50 5.46 -7.55
CA GLU A 200 0.22 6.83 -7.09
C GLU A 200 -1.10 6.92 -6.33
N LYS A 201 -2.05 6.02 -6.61
CA LYS A 201 -3.30 5.91 -5.84
C LYS A 201 -3.11 5.12 -4.54
N ALA A 202 -2.41 3.98 -4.59
CA ALA A 202 -2.28 3.09 -3.43
C ALA A 202 -1.36 3.65 -2.33
N LEU A 203 -0.25 4.30 -2.70
CA LEU A 203 0.74 4.78 -1.73
C LEU A 203 0.18 5.83 -0.74
N PRO A 204 -0.58 6.86 -1.17
CA PRO A 204 -1.21 7.80 -0.25
C PRO A 204 -2.22 7.14 0.69
N GLU A 205 -3.00 6.16 0.21
CA GLU A 205 -3.96 5.42 1.02
C GLU A 205 -3.25 4.62 2.13
N MET A 206 -2.17 3.92 1.77
CA MET A 206 -1.34 3.21 2.74
C MET A 206 -0.72 4.14 3.80
N ARG A 207 -0.21 5.30 3.37
CA ARG A 207 0.32 6.31 4.30
C ARG A 207 -0.76 6.87 5.22
N ALA A 208 -1.94 7.16 4.69
CA ALA A 208 -3.06 7.65 5.50
C ALA A 208 -3.49 6.62 6.55
N HIS A 209 -3.50 5.33 6.21
CA HIS A 209 -3.70 4.27 7.18
C HIS A 209 -2.59 4.23 8.23
N GLN A 210 -1.31 4.32 7.83
CA GLN A 210 -0.18 4.34 8.76
C GLN A 210 -0.22 5.54 9.72
N ASP A 211 -0.53 6.74 9.23
CA ASP A 211 -0.62 7.96 10.04
C ASP A 211 -1.78 7.87 11.04
N LYS A 212 -2.92 7.29 10.62
CA LYS A 212 -4.07 7.05 11.50
C LYS A 212 -3.77 6.00 12.58
N TRP A 213 -2.95 5.01 12.25
CA TRP A 213 -2.64 3.85 13.09
C TRP A 213 -1.30 3.92 13.81
N ALA A 214 -0.60 5.06 13.80
CA ALA A 214 0.63 5.23 14.57
C ALA A 214 0.31 5.04 16.07
N GLU A 215 0.39 3.79 16.55
CA GLU A 215 0.26 3.39 17.93
C GLU A 215 1.45 4.00 18.68
N LYS A 216 1.31 5.26 19.08
CA LYS A 216 2.17 5.82 20.11
C LYS A 216 1.93 5.03 21.40
N PRO A 217 2.97 4.58 22.10
CA PRO A 217 2.82 3.89 23.38
C PRO A 217 1.96 4.72 24.34
N ALA A 218 1.21 4.05 25.22
CA ALA A 218 0.47 4.73 26.26
C ALA A 218 1.42 5.50 27.20
N PHE A 219 2.57 4.90 27.53
CA PHE A 219 3.60 5.53 28.35
C PHE A 219 4.37 6.58 27.53
N GLY A 220 4.67 7.74 28.13
CA GLY A 220 5.40 8.82 27.44
C GLY A 220 4.54 9.73 26.54
N THR A 221 3.29 9.36 26.25
CA THR A 221 2.38 10.13 25.41
C THR A 221 1.54 11.09 26.27
N PRO A 222 1.27 12.34 25.82
CA PRO A 222 0.37 13.25 26.54
C PRO A 222 -0.99 12.60 26.83
N LEU A 223 -1.50 12.83 28.06
CA LEU A 223 -2.76 12.24 28.50
C LEU A 223 -3.93 12.60 27.57
N GLU A 224 -4.01 13.85 27.13
CA GLU A 224 -5.06 14.31 26.21
C GLU A 224 -5.05 13.56 24.87
N GLU A 225 -3.85 13.30 24.32
CA GLU A 225 -3.70 12.56 23.06
C GLU A 225 -4.14 11.09 23.22
N HIS A 226 -3.72 10.45 24.31
CA HIS A 226 -4.15 9.09 24.65
C HIS A 226 -5.67 8.97 24.77
N LEU A 227 -6.31 9.89 25.50
CA LEU A 227 -7.76 9.86 25.75
C LEU A 227 -8.56 10.11 24.47
N LYS A 228 -8.15 11.10 23.66
CA LYS A 228 -8.76 11.38 22.35
C LYS A 228 -8.68 10.16 21.42
N ARG A 229 -7.56 9.45 21.41
CA ARG A 229 -7.35 8.27 20.57
C ARG A 229 -8.18 7.07 21.02
N SER A 230 -8.21 6.79 22.32
CA SER A 230 -8.94 5.63 22.85
C SER A 230 -10.45 5.88 22.98
N GLY A 231 -10.90 7.13 22.88
CA GLY A 231 -12.31 7.51 23.10
C GLY A 231 -12.76 7.29 24.54
N ARG A 232 -11.83 7.13 25.48
CA ARG A 232 -12.09 6.86 26.89
C ARG A 232 -12.10 8.15 27.70
N GLU A 233 -12.88 8.19 28.78
CA GLU A 233 -12.83 9.28 29.75
C GLU A 233 -11.63 9.15 30.71
N ILE A 234 -11.18 7.91 31.00
CA ILE A 234 -10.04 7.60 31.85
C ILE A 234 -9.05 6.74 31.08
N ALA A 235 -7.75 7.06 31.17
CA ALA A 235 -6.70 6.34 30.48
C ALA A 235 -6.60 4.90 31.00
N LEU A 236 -6.51 3.92 30.09
CA LEU A 236 -6.49 2.49 30.42
C LEU A 236 -5.43 2.13 31.48
N PRO A 237 -4.18 2.63 31.43
CA PRO A 237 -3.19 2.32 32.46
C PRO A 237 -3.58 2.80 33.86
N ILE A 238 -4.32 3.91 33.98
CA ILE A 238 -4.82 4.39 35.27
C ILE A 238 -5.95 3.48 35.74
N GLU A 239 -6.99 3.33 34.92
CA GLU A 239 -8.19 2.58 35.30
C GLU A 239 -7.85 1.12 35.65
N ALA A 240 -7.14 0.43 34.76
CA ALA A 240 -6.80 -0.98 34.95
C ALA A 240 -5.93 -1.17 36.20
N CYS A 241 -4.86 -0.40 36.37
CA CYS A 241 -4.03 -0.53 37.56
C CYS A 241 -4.78 -0.20 38.85
N VAL A 242 -5.62 0.84 38.86
CA VAL A 242 -6.41 1.19 40.05
C VAL A 242 -7.43 0.08 40.38
N MET A 243 -8.13 -0.45 39.38
CA MET A 243 -9.08 -1.56 39.58
C MET A 243 -8.38 -2.80 40.14
N LEU A 244 -7.28 -3.24 39.53
CA LEU A 244 -6.51 -4.39 40.02
C LEU A 244 -6.01 -4.18 41.46
N LEU A 245 -5.53 -2.99 41.79
CA LEU A 245 -5.05 -2.68 43.14
C LEU A 245 -6.18 -2.66 44.17
N LEU A 246 -7.37 -2.15 43.81
CA LEU A 246 -8.55 -2.18 44.67
C LEU A 246 -9.01 -3.62 44.95
N GLU A 247 -8.87 -4.52 43.97
CA GLU A 247 -9.26 -5.92 44.09
C GLU A 247 -8.25 -6.76 44.90
N THR A 248 -6.94 -6.60 44.66
CA THR A 248 -5.94 -7.50 45.26
C THR A 248 -4.85 -6.81 46.08
N GLY A 249 -4.58 -5.52 45.86
CA GLY A 249 -3.41 -4.83 46.41
C GLY A 249 -3.62 -4.13 47.74
N MET A 250 -4.86 -3.87 48.17
CA MET A 250 -5.14 -2.97 49.31
C MET A 250 -4.54 -3.37 50.66
N LYS A 251 -4.21 -4.66 50.85
CA LYS A 251 -3.60 -5.19 52.08
C LYS A 251 -2.10 -5.47 51.94
N GLU A 252 -1.52 -5.22 50.77
CA GLU A 252 -0.11 -5.52 50.50
C GLU A 252 0.81 -4.50 51.17
N GLU A 253 1.83 -4.99 51.88
CA GLU A 253 2.75 -4.10 52.60
C GLU A 253 3.67 -3.36 51.63
N GLY A 254 3.73 -2.04 51.71
CA GLY A 254 4.69 -1.26 50.93
C GLY A 254 4.34 -1.14 49.44
N LEU A 255 3.06 -1.20 49.09
CA LEU A 255 2.49 -1.25 47.75
C LEU A 255 3.10 -0.27 46.72
N PHE A 256 3.63 0.90 47.08
CA PHE A 256 4.33 1.84 46.17
C PHE A 256 5.80 2.10 46.53
N ARG A 257 6.28 1.46 47.59
CA ARG A 257 7.63 1.62 48.15
C ARG A 257 8.54 0.48 47.73
N ILE A 258 8.02 -0.75 47.75
CA ILE A 258 8.75 -1.95 47.35
C ILE A 258 8.66 -2.08 45.83
N GLY A 259 9.82 -2.20 45.18
CA GLY A 259 9.89 -2.38 43.75
C GLY A 259 9.54 -3.81 43.34
N ALA A 260 8.79 -3.94 42.24
CA ALA A 260 8.51 -5.23 41.62
C ALA A 260 9.72 -5.79 40.87
N GLY A 261 9.67 -7.07 40.49
CA GLY A 261 10.62 -7.65 39.55
C GLY A 261 10.59 -6.91 38.21
N ALA A 262 11.76 -6.45 37.75
CA ALA A 262 11.87 -5.62 36.54
C ALA A 262 11.28 -6.28 35.28
N SER A 263 11.36 -7.60 35.16
CA SER A 263 10.77 -8.37 34.05
C SER A 263 9.24 -8.32 34.05
N LYS A 264 8.60 -8.49 35.21
CA LYS A 264 7.14 -8.41 35.35
C LYS A 264 6.63 -6.99 35.10
N LEU A 265 7.31 -5.99 35.65
CA LEU A 265 6.98 -4.58 35.40
C LEU A 265 7.09 -4.25 33.90
N LYS A 266 8.16 -4.67 33.23
CA LYS A 266 8.34 -4.48 31.79
C LYS A 266 7.23 -5.17 30.98
N LYS A 267 6.83 -6.38 31.36
CA LYS A 267 5.74 -7.13 30.72
C LYS A 267 4.40 -6.41 30.88
N LEU A 268 4.07 -5.94 32.09
CA LEU A 268 2.83 -5.22 32.35
C LEU A 268 2.77 -3.87 31.61
N LYS A 269 3.88 -3.12 31.58
CA LYS A 269 3.96 -1.89 30.78
C LYS A 269 3.67 -2.15 29.31
N ALA A 270 4.31 -3.18 28.73
CA ALA A 270 4.10 -3.55 27.33
C ALA A 270 2.65 -4.00 27.03
N ALA A 271 2.03 -4.74 27.95
CA ALA A 271 0.63 -5.13 27.87
C ALA A 271 -0.31 -3.91 27.84
N LEU A 272 -0.04 -2.92 28.70
CA LEU A 272 -0.80 -1.68 28.75
C LEU A 272 -0.54 -0.78 27.52
N ASP A 273 0.67 -0.80 26.95
CA ASP A 273 1.00 -0.06 25.72
C ASP A 273 0.23 -0.56 24.49
N CYS A 274 0.02 -1.88 24.36
CA CYS A 274 -0.81 -2.46 23.31
C CYS A 274 -2.31 -2.53 23.68
N SER A 275 -2.72 -1.84 24.76
CA SER A 275 -4.10 -1.75 25.23
C SER A 275 -4.80 -3.11 25.46
N THR A 276 -4.05 -4.15 25.87
CA THR A 276 -4.64 -5.46 26.13
C THR A 276 -5.52 -5.45 27.38
N SER A 277 -6.64 -6.15 27.33
CA SER A 277 -7.53 -6.39 28.48
C SER A 277 -7.11 -7.61 29.31
N HIS A 278 -6.17 -8.42 28.81
CA HIS A 278 -5.72 -9.64 29.46
C HIS A 278 -4.67 -9.36 30.55
N LEU A 279 -5.11 -8.82 31.68
CA LEU A 279 -4.25 -8.49 32.82
C LEU A 279 -4.35 -9.48 33.99
N ASP A 280 -5.09 -10.58 33.82
CA ASP A 280 -5.38 -11.58 34.86
C ASP A 280 -4.13 -12.15 35.54
N GLU A 281 -3.03 -12.32 34.80
CA GLU A 281 -1.79 -12.84 35.35
C GLU A 281 -1.12 -11.90 36.38
N PHE A 282 -1.43 -10.60 36.35
CA PHE A 282 -0.83 -9.59 37.21
C PHE A 282 -1.58 -9.40 38.53
N TYR A 283 -2.74 -10.03 38.71
CA TYR A 283 -3.51 -10.00 39.97
C TYR A 283 -2.71 -10.51 41.17
N SER A 284 -1.76 -11.41 40.91
CA SER A 284 -0.88 -12.02 41.91
C SER A 284 0.32 -11.16 42.32
N ASP A 285 0.55 -10.02 41.66
CA ASP A 285 1.73 -9.16 41.92
C ASP A 285 1.33 -7.68 42.04
N PRO A 286 0.79 -7.27 43.20
CA PRO A 286 0.36 -5.89 43.42
C PRO A 286 1.48 -4.87 43.29
N HIS A 287 2.72 -5.23 43.60
CA HIS A 287 3.88 -4.36 43.42
C HIS A 287 4.16 -4.06 41.94
N ALA A 288 3.97 -5.04 41.04
CA ALA A 288 4.13 -4.81 39.61
C ALA A 288 3.06 -3.85 39.08
N VAL A 289 1.80 -4.01 39.53
CA VAL A 289 0.68 -3.13 39.16
C VAL A 289 0.91 -1.70 39.68
N ALA A 290 1.30 -1.55 40.95
CA ALA A 290 1.63 -0.26 41.52
C ALA A 290 2.85 0.39 40.84
N GLY A 291 3.86 -0.42 40.48
CA GLY A 291 5.01 0.01 39.71
C GLY A 291 4.64 0.51 38.31
N ALA A 292 3.71 -0.16 37.63
CA ALA A 292 3.21 0.23 36.30
C ALA A 292 2.42 1.54 36.39
N LEU A 293 1.51 1.67 37.36
CA LEU A 293 0.77 2.92 37.61
C LEU A 293 1.72 4.09 37.89
N LYS A 294 2.72 3.87 38.76
CA LYS A 294 3.74 4.86 39.07
C LYS A 294 4.54 5.26 37.83
N SER A 295 4.96 4.27 37.04
CA SER A 295 5.72 4.50 35.80
C SER A 295 4.91 5.31 34.79
N TYR A 296 3.61 5.02 34.65
CA TYR A 296 2.72 5.75 33.75
C TYR A 296 2.65 7.23 34.14
N LEU A 297 2.33 7.51 35.41
CA LEU A 297 2.23 8.88 35.93
C LEU A 297 3.55 9.65 35.83
N TRP A 298 4.68 8.98 36.04
CA TRP A 298 6.02 9.58 35.97
C TRP A 298 6.46 9.89 34.55
N GLU A 299 6.09 9.04 33.59
CA GLU A 299 6.50 9.17 32.20
C GLU A 299 5.60 10.12 31.40
N LEU A 300 4.51 10.61 31.98
CA LEU A 300 3.71 11.66 31.34
C LEU A 300 4.57 12.91 31.04
N PRO A 301 4.39 13.56 29.87
CA PRO A 301 5.12 14.79 29.53
C PRO A 301 4.89 15.94 30.52
N GLU A 302 3.77 15.92 31.22
CA GLU A 302 3.47 16.80 32.34
C GLU A 302 2.78 15.98 33.47
N PRO A 303 2.92 16.41 34.73
CA PRO A 303 2.21 15.75 35.83
C PRO A 303 0.69 15.79 35.60
N LEU A 304 -0.02 14.80 36.17
CA LEU A 304 -1.48 14.73 36.09
C LEU A 304 -2.16 16.03 36.57
N MET A 305 -1.55 16.72 37.54
CA MET A 305 -1.86 18.11 37.88
C MET A 305 -1.00 19.04 37.02
N THR A 306 -1.45 19.26 35.78
CA THR A 306 -0.78 20.00 34.69
C THR A 306 -0.05 21.27 35.12
N PHE A 307 1.04 21.62 34.43
CA PHE A 307 1.83 22.83 34.78
C PHE A 307 1.02 24.13 34.66
N ASN A 308 0.13 24.20 33.66
CA ASN A 308 -0.65 25.40 33.34
C ASN A 308 -1.63 25.83 34.43
N LEU A 309 -2.04 24.91 35.31
CA LEU A 309 -2.99 25.21 36.38
C LEU A 309 -2.32 25.16 37.76
N TYR A 310 -1.07 24.70 37.85
CA TYR A 310 -0.42 24.44 39.12
C TYR A 310 -0.27 25.72 39.95
N GLU A 311 0.27 26.79 39.38
CA GLU A 311 0.53 28.04 40.11
C GLU A 311 -0.77 28.76 40.47
N GLU A 312 -1.68 28.93 39.51
CA GLU A 312 -2.96 29.60 39.71
C GLU A 312 -3.82 28.85 40.73
N TRP A 313 -3.95 27.53 40.58
CA TRP A 313 -4.75 26.73 41.50
C TRP A 313 -4.14 26.74 42.90
N THR A 314 -2.81 26.56 43.02
CA THR A 314 -2.12 26.57 44.32
C THR A 314 -2.23 27.94 44.99
N GLN A 315 -2.14 29.03 44.22
CA GLN A 315 -2.26 30.39 44.74
C GLN A 315 -3.68 30.72 45.18
N VAL A 316 -4.70 30.37 44.39
CA VAL A 316 -6.11 30.57 44.72
C VAL A 316 -6.51 29.72 45.92
N ALA A 317 -6.12 28.43 45.93
CA ALA A 317 -6.36 27.53 47.06
C ALA A 317 -5.70 28.06 48.34
N ARG A 318 -4.43 28.49 48.27
CA ARG A 318 -3.72 29.13 49.39
C ARG A 318 -4.47 30.34 49.91
N TYR A 319 -4.87 31.25 49.04
CA TYR A 319 -5.52 32.51 49.43
C TYR A 319 -6.87 32.26 50.09
N LEU A 320 -7.70 31.42 49.46
CA LEU A 320 -9.04 31.10 49.93
C LEU A 320 -9.00 30.31 51.23
N ILE A 321 -8.22 29.22 51.30
CA ILE A 321 -8.16 28.38 52.51
C ILE A 321 -7.61 29.18 53.70
N LYS A 322 -6.62 30.06 53.50
CA LYS A 322 -6.15 30.94 54.58
C LYS A 322 -7.21 31.94 55.03
N PHE A 323 -8.02 32.46 54.11
CA PHE A 323 -9.16 33.30 54.48
C PHE A 323 -10.19 32.53 55.30
N LEU A 324 -10.54 31.32 54.89
CA LEU A 324 -11.48 30.46 55.62
C LEU A 324 -10.94 30.07 57.01
N ALA A 325 -9.64 29.79 57.12
CA ALA A 325 -9.00 29.54 58.40
C ALA A 325 -9.04 30.80 59.28
N LYS A 326 -8.83 31.99 58.70
CA LYS A 326 -8.94 33.25 59.44
C LYS A 326 -10.38 33.54 59.88
N LEU A 327 -11.37 33.26 59.04
CA LEU A 327 -12.79 33.36 59.36
C LEU A 327 -13.14 32.45 60.55
N ALA A 328 -12.64 31.21 60.52
CA ALA A 328 -12.84 30.23 61.59
C ALA A 328 -12.23 30.64 62.95
N GLN A 329 -11.14 31.41 62.94
CA GLN A 329 -10.54 31.96 64.18
C GLN A 329 -11.48 32.94 64.91
N THR A 330 -12.48 33.50 64.23
CA THR A 330 -13.51 34.40 64.81
C THR A 330 -14.87 33.73 64.99
N SER A 331 -14.87 32.38 65.07
CA SER A 331 -16.08 31.56 65.20
C SER A 331 -16.86 31.76 66.50
N ASP A 332 -16.23 32.28 67.54
CA ASP A 332 -16.88 32.71 68.77
C ASP A 332 -17.92 33.82 68.53
N VAL A 333 -17.67 34.70 67.55
CA VAL A 333 -18.58 35.79 67.14
C VAL A 333 -19.43 35.37 65.94
N ASN A 334 -18.81 34.97 64.83
CA ASN A 334 -19.51 34.74 63.56
C ASN A 334 -20.17 33.34 63.45
N LYS A 335 -19.92 32.44 64.42
CA LYS A 335 -20.43 31.06 64.48
C LYS A 335 -20.01 30.13 63.33
N MET A 336 -19.08 30.57 62.48
CA MET A 336 -18.51 29.79 61.38
C MET A 336 -17.30 29.00 61.86
N THR A 337 -17.54 27.83 62.48
CA THR A 337 -16.48 26.86 62.77
C THR A 337 -15.92 26.26 61.47
N PRO A 338 -14.72 25.66 61.47
CA PRO A 338 -14.18 24.98 60.29
C PRO A 338 -15.15 23.95 59.67
N SER A 339 -15.88 23.21 60.52
CA SER A 339 -16.92 22.27 60.09
C SER A 339 -18.10 22.99 59.40
N ASN A 340 -18.62 24.08 59.99
CA ASN A 340 -19.70 24.86 59.38
C ASN A 340 -19.27 25.48 58.04
N ILE A 341 -18.02 25.96 57.95
CA ILE A 341 -17.46 26.49 56.71
C ILE A 341 -17.33 25.38 55.66
N ALA A 342 -16.84 24.20 56.03
CA ALA A 342 -16.70 23.06 55.12
C ALA A 342 -18.06 22.54 54.62
N ILE A 343 -19.11 22.57 55.45
CA ILE A 343 -20.48 22.21 55.03
C ILE A 343 -20.97 23.17 53.94
N VAL A 344 -20.77 24.48 54.12
CA VAL A 344 -21.34 25.49 53.21
C VAL A 344 -20.49 25.69 51.95
N LEU A 345 -19.16 25.75 52.10
CA LEU A 345 -18.25 26.01 50.99
C LEU A 345 -17.68 24.75 50.35
N GLY A 346 -17.66 23.61 51.05
CA GLY A 346 -17.12 22.37 50.51
C GLY A 346 -17.70 21.99 49.15
N PRO A 347 -19.03 21.98 48.95
CA PRO A 347 -19.64 21.68 47.65
C PRO A 347 -19.29 22.67 46.54
N ASN A 348 -18.86 23.89 46.88
CA ASN A 348 -18.42 24.92 45.94
C ASN A 348 -16.93 24.84 45.61
N LEU A 349 -16.17 24.03 46.36
CA LEU A 349 -14.72 23.84 46.20
C LEU A 349 -14.38 22.46 45.65
N LEU A 350 -15.21 21.46 45.93
CA LEU A 350 -15.02 20.09 45.52
C LEU A 350 -16.39 19.45 45.25
N TRP A 351 -16.65 19.05 44.02
CA TRP A 351 -17.84 18.28 43.65
C TRP A 351 -17.45 17.09 42.78
N ALA A 352 -18.19 15.99 42.92
CA ALA A 352 -18.07 14.84 42.02
C ALA A 352 -18.85 15.13 40.73
N LYS A 353 -18.37 14.67 39.57
CA LYS A 353 -19.13 14.67 38.33
C LYS A 353 -20.25 13.63 38.46
N GLN A 354 -21.44 14.04 38.90
CA GLN A 354 -22.66 13.25 38.81
C GLN A 354 -23.54 13.81 37.69
N GLU A 355 -24.23 12.92 36.97
CA GLU A 355 -25.27 13.30 36.02
C GLU A 355 -26.48 13.83 36.79
N GLY A 356 -26.58 15.16 36.92
CA GLY A 356 -27.66 15.84 37.65
C GLY A 356 -27.63 17.36 37.45
N THR A 357 -28.70 18.04 37.84
CA THR A 357 -28.79 19.50 37.72
C THR A 357 -27.89 20.21 38.74
N LEU A 358 -27.44 21.44 38.44
CA LEU A 358 -26.61 22.25 39.35
C LEU A 358 -27.24 22.40 40.77
N ALA A 359 -28.56 22.40 40.86
CA ALA A 359 -29.29 22.48 42.12
C ALA A 359 -29.19 21.18 42.96
N GLU A 360 -29.19 20.01 42.31
CA GLU A 360 -29.03 18.71 42.97
C GLU A 360 -27.58 18.51 43.44
N ILE A 361 -26.61 18.97 42.63
CA ILE A 361 -25.17 18.96 42.96
C ILE A 361 -24.88 19.84 44.18
N ALA A 362 -25.48 21.03 44.25
CA ALA A 362 -25.32 21.95 45.39
C ALA A 362 -26.02 21.45 46.67
N ALA A 363 -27.10 20.68 46.55
CA ALA A 363 -27.86 20.15 47.68
C ALA A 363 -27.21 18.91 48.33
N ALA A 364 -26.45 18.12 47.57
CA ALA A 364 -25.74 16.95 48.06
C ALA A 364 -24.40 17.35 48.68
N THR A 365 -24.42 17.90 49.90
CA THR A 365 -23.17 18.05 50.67
C THR A 365 -22.64 16.67 51.02
N SER A 366 -21.72 16.16 50.21
CA SER A 366 -21.11 14.84 50.44
C SER A 366 -20.32 14.90 51.74
N VAL A 367 -20.59 13.96 52.65
CA VAL A 367 -19.82 13.77 53.90
C VAL A 367 -18.32 13.68 53.60
N HIS A 368 -17.95 13.12 52.45
CA HIS A 368 -16.56 13.04 51.99
C HIS A 368 -15.96 14.41 51.68
N VAL A 369 -16.72 15.32 51.07
CA VAL A 369 -16.25 16.68 50.75
C VAL A 369 -15.99 17.47 52.03
N VAL A 370 -16.90 17.37 53.00
CA VAL A 370 -16.70 18.00 54.32
C VAL A 370 -15.49 17.41 55.04
N ALA A 371 -15.34 16.08 55.02
CA ALA A 371 -14.21 15.38 55.63
C ALA A 371 -12.85 15.74 55.02
N VAL A 372 -12.81 16.24 53.78
CA VAL A 372 -11.59 16.73 53.13
C VAL A 372 -11.35 18.22 53.44
N ILE A 373 -12.39 19.04 53.30
CA ILE A 373 -12.25 20.50 53.36
C ILE A 373 -12.06 21.00 54.81
N GLU A 374 -12.70 20.36 55.79
CA GLU A 374 -12.58 20.78 57.20
C GLU A 374 -11.13 20.69 57.72
N PRO A 375 -10.40 19.56 57.59
CA PRO A 375 -9.00 19.49 58.01
C PRO A 375 -8.09 20.48 57.27
N ILE A 376 -8.35 20.75 55.99
CA ILE A 376 -7.57 21.70 55.20
C ILE A 376 -7.72 23.13 55.75
N ILE A 377 -8.93 23.51 56.18
CA ILE A 377 -9.18 24.80 56.84
C ILE A 377 -8.53 24.84 58.23
N GLN A 378 -8.70 23.78 59.03
CA GLN A 378 -8.13 23.70 60.38
C GLN A 378 -6.59 23.80 60.40
N HIS A 379 -5.94 23.21 59.40
CA HIS A 379 -4.49 23.11 59.30
C HIS A 379 -3.92 23.91 58.11
N ALA A 380 -4.57 25.03 57.75
CA ALA A 380 -4.23 25.82 56.58
C ALA A 380 -2.74 26.20 56.49
N ASP A 381 -2.09 26.53 57.60
CA ASP A 381 -0.67 26.92 57.61
C ASP A 381 0.28 25.74 57.38
N TRP A 382 -0.15 24.50 57.69
CA TRP A 382 0.61 23.29 57.38
C TRP A 382 0.54 22.95 55.90
N PHE A 383 -0.65 23.04 55.30
CA PHE A 383 -0.86 22.81 53.87
C PHE A 383 -0.30 23.94 53.00
N PHE A 384 -0.33 25.18 53.49
CA PHE A 384 0.08 26.36 52.75
C PHE A 384 1.05 27.23 53.56
N PRO A 385 2.33 26.83 53.70
CA PRO A 385 3.33 27.57 54.46
C PRO A 385 3.62 28.97 53.86
N GLY A 386 3.97 29.95 54.71
CA GLY A 386 4.26 31.35 54.35
C GLY A 386 3.34 32.38 55.03
N GLY A 387 3.75 33.64 55.18
CA GLY A 387 2.97 34.65 55.94
C GLY A 387 1.77 35.25 55.18
N ASN A 388 0.81 35.84 55.92
CA ASN A 388 -0.40 36.54 55.44
C ASN A 388 -0.12 37.86 54.67
N HIS A 389 0.79 37.86 53.70
CA HIS A 389 1.22 39.07 52.98
C HIS A 389 0.23 39.55 51.90
N GLY A 390 -1.08 39.33 52.07
CA GLY A 390 -1.99 39.34 50.92
C GLY A 390 -3.41 39.88 51.09
N TYR A 391 -3.91 40.19 52.29
CA TYR A 391 -5.21 40.89 52.37
C TYR A 391 -5.01 42.39 52.11
N ARG A 392 -4.49 42.75 50.93
CA ARG A 392 -4.72 44.10 50.42
C ARG A 392 -6.17 44.10 49.96
N LEU A 393 -7.00 44.85 50.69
CA LEU A 393 -8.31 45.25 50.18
C LEU A 393 -8.07 45.79 48.77
N ILE A 394 -8.83 45.28 47.81
CA ILE A 394 -8.85 45.84 46.46
C ILE A 394 -9.40 47.26 46.64
N ASP A 395 -8.53 48.26 46.52
CA ASP A 395 -8.90 49.69 46.56
C ASP A 395 -9.81 50.06 45.38
#